data_AF-A0A518ICS0-F1
#
_entry.id   AF-A0A518ICS0-F1
#
_cell.length_a   1.000
_cell.length_b   1.000
_cell.length_c   1.000
_cell.angle_alpha   90.00
_cell.angle_beta   90.00
_cell.angle_gamma   90.00
#
_symmetry.space_group_name_H-M   'P 1'
#
loop_
_entity.id
_entity.type
_entity.pdbx_description
1 polymer ?
#
loop_
_entity_poly.entity_id
_entity_poly.type
_entity_poly.pdbx_seq_one_letter_code
_entity_poly.pdbx_strand_id
1 'polypeptide(L)'
;MLKKLTDGFIVLIFILLLPIIVPVSLIQAQREKRQMRKLADQFVCLECVEVIGVEALRLADERWSEIVKKIIDENDSGTRLRLVRSMDAICPHCGCVYLYHKADQTFVVRSEDQAWKKYEESMVSAKEL
;
A
#
# COMPACT_ATOMS: atom_id res chain seq x y z
N MET A 1 32.63 8.15 -27.15
CA MET A 1 32.21 9.50 -26.72
C MET A 1 30.71 9.73 -26.79
N LEU A 2 29.96 9.20 -27.79
CA LEU A 2 28.50 9.37 -27.89
C LEU A 2 27.73 8.93 -26.62
N LYS A 3 28.07 7.78 -26.01
CA LYS A 3 27.39 7.31 -24.78
C LYS A 3 27.42 8.33 -23.62
N LYS A 4 28.53 9.05 -23.42
CA LYS A 4 28.63 10.07 -22.36
C LYS A 4 27.74 11.29 -22.60
N LEU A 5 27.50 11.64 -23.86
CA LEU A 5 26.56 12.70 -24.25
C LEU A 5 25.11 12.24 -24.10
N THR A 6 24.81 10.98 -24.43
CA THR A 6 23.48 10.39 -24.24
C THR A 6 23.10 10.31 -22.76
N ASP A 7 24.03 9.88 -21.91
CA ASP A 7 23.80 9.81 -20.46
C ASP A 7 23.58 11.21 -19.85
N GLY A 8 24.36 12.21 -20.26
CA GLY A 8 24.19 13.60 -19.83
C GLY A 8 22.85 14.21 -20.26
N PHE A 9 22.39 13.90 -21.48
CA PHE A 9 21.11 14.36 -22.00
C PHE A 9 19.92 13.70 -21.27
N ILE A 10 20.02 12.40 -20.96
CA ILE A 10 19.02 11.68 -20.16
C ILE A 10 18.90 12.31 -18.77
N VAL A 11 20.02 12.57 -18.08
CA VAL A 11 20.01 13.20 -16.75
C VAL A 11 19.39 14.59 -16.79
N LEU A 12 19.72 15.40 -17.81
CA LEU A 12 19.14 16.72 -17.99
C LEU A 12 17.61 16.67 -18.18
N ILE A 13 17.12 15.70 -18.96
CA ILE A 13 15.67 15.46 -19.12
C ILE A 13 15.03 15.12 -17.77
N PHE A 14 15.63 14.24 -16.97
CA PHE A 14 15.10 13.90 -15.64
C PHE A 14 15.06 15.11 -14.70
N ILE A 15 16.08 15.97 -14.72
CA ILE A 15 16.12 17.21 -13.92
C ILE A 15 15.02 18.18 -14.35
N LEU A 16 14.80 18.32 -15.66
CA LEU A 16 13.73 19.16 -16.22
C LEU A 16 12.33 18.59 -15.94
N LEU A 17 12.17 17.27 -15.91
CA LEU A 17 10.89 16.61 -15.64
C LEU A 17 10.57 16.49 -14.15
N LEU A 18 11.56 16.48 -13.26
CA LEU A 18 11.38 16.43 -11.80
C LEU A 18 10.32 17.41 -11.25
N PRO A 19 10.32 18.72 -11.59
CA PRO A 19 9.31 19.65 -11.10
C PRO A 19 7.90 19.36 -11.61
N ILE A 20 7.74 18.50 -12.62
CA ILE A 20 6.45 18.04 -13.14
C ILE A 20 6.07 16.69 -12.50
N ILE A 21 7.02 15.76 -12.39
CA ILE A 21 6.80 14.42 -11.83
C ILE A 21 6.36 14.51 -10.37
N VAL A 22 7.06 15.33 -9.56
CA VAL A 22 6.77 15.49 -8.13
C VAL A 22 5.32 15.92 -7.85
N PRO A 23 4.80 17.03 -8.42
CA PRO A 23 3.42 17.43 -8.17
C PRO A 23 2.40 16.43 -8.72
N VAL A 24 2.68 15.79 -9.86
CA VAL A 24 1.80 14.75 -10.42
C VAL A 24 1.66 13.58 -9.45
N SER A 25 2.76 13.09 -8.87
CA SER A 25 2.74 12.02 -7.87
C SER A 25 1.96 12.42 -6.61
N LEU A 26 2.10 13.66 -6.14
CA LEU A 26 1.33 14.16 -4.99
C LEU A 26 -0.18 14.23 -5.28
N ILE A 27 -0.56 14.71 -6.46
CA ILE A 27 -1.97 14.78 -6.88
C ILE A 27 -2.56 13.37 -6.99
N GLN A 28 -1.83 12.41 -7.54
CA GLN A 28 -2.28 11.02 -7.62
C GLN A 28 -2.50 10.43 -6.21
N ALA A 29 -1.54 10.60 -5.30
CA ALA A 29 -1.68 10.12 -3.92
C ALA A 29 -2.89 10.74 -3.20
N GLN A 30 -3.16 12.04 -3.41
CA GLN A 30 -4.35 12.69 -2.85
C GLN A 30 -5.64 12.15 -3.47
N ARG A 31 -5.66 11.89 -4.77
CA ARG A 31 -6.83 11.31 -5.45
C ARG A 31 -7.14 9.91 -4.94
N GLU A 32 -6.12 9.07 -4.79
CA GLU A 32 -6.27 7.72 -4.24
C GLU A 32 -6.84 7.76 -2.82
N LYS A 33 -6.30 8.61 -1.94
CA LYS A 33 -6.86 8.79 -0.59
C LYS A 33 -8.32 9.25 -0.60
N ARG A 34 -8.68 10.17 -1.50
CA ARG A 34 -10.07 10.62 -1.64
C ARG A 34 -10.98 9.50 -2.16
N GLN A 35 -10.50 8.69 -3.11
CA GLN A 35 -11.25 7.54 -3.62
C GLN A 35 -11.47 6.50 -2.54
N MET A 36 -10.43 6.12 -1.78
CA MET A 36 -10.54 5.21 -0.65
C MET A 36 -11.55 5.68 0.38
N ARG A 37 -11.55 6.98 0.74
CA ARG A 37 -12.54 7.56 1.68
C ARG A 37 -13.96 7.44 1.17
N LYS A 38 -14.18 7.83 -0.10
CA LYS A 38 -15.50 7.70 -0.73
C LYS A 38 -15.99 6.26 -0.79
N LEU A 39 -15.09 5.33 -1.08
CA LEU A 39 -15.40 3.90 -1.08
C LEU A 39 -15.77 3.44 0.34
N ALA A 40 -14.97 3.81 1.34
CA ALA A 40 -15.20 3.40 2.73
C ALA A 40 -16.56 3.88 3.26
N ASP A 41 -17.01 5.08 2.87
CA ASP A 41 -18.33 5.61 3.21
C ASP A 41 -19.52 4.80 2.68
N GLN A 42 -19.30 3.98 1.65
CA GLN A 42 -20.34 3.19 1.00
C GLN A 42 -20.10 1.69 1.11
N PHE A 43 -18.92 1.28 1.57
CA PHE A 43 -18.52 -0.12 1.60
C PHE A 43 -19.15 -0.83 2.78
N VAL A 44 -19.87 -1.91 2.46
CA VAL A 44 -20.50 -2.79 3.44
C VAL A 44 -19.51 -3.88 3.82
N CYS A 45 -19.31 -4.06 5.13
CA CYS A 45 -18.50 -5.13 5.65
C CYS A 45 -19.05 -6.49 5.22
N LEU A 46 -18.19 -7.36 4.68
CA LEU A 46 -18.59 -8.70 4.23
C LEU A 46 -18.93 -9.65 5.40
N GLU A 47 -18.44 -9.35 6.61
CA GLU A 47 -18.65 -10.18 7.80
C GLU A 47 -19.89 -9.75 8.61
N CYS A 48 -20.01 -8.46 8.94
CA CYS A 48 -21.07 -7.96 9.83
C CYS A 48 -22.15 -7.14 9.13
N VAL A 49 -22.06 -6.96 7.81
CA VAL A 49 -23.06 -6.27 6.97
C VAL A 49 -23.28 -4.78 7.31
N GLU A 50 -22.49 -4.23 8.22
CA GLU A 50 -22.49 -2.81 8.55
C GLU A 50 -21.57 -2.00 7.62
N VAL A 51 -21.93 -0.74 7.38
CA VAL A 51 -21.10 0.18 6.61
C VAL A 51 -19.85 0.55 7.41
N ILE A 52 -18.66 0.39 6.81
CA ILE A 52 -17.40 0.56 7.54
C ILE A 52 -17.06 2.05 7.81
N GLY A 53 -17.45 2.94 6.89
CA GLY A 53 -17.21 4.38 6.97
C GLY A 53 -15.74 4.81 6.92
N VAL A 54 -15.48 6.13 6.87
CA VAL A 54 -14.11 6.68 6.97
C VAL A 54 -13.39 6.24 8.26
N GLU A 55 -14.14 5.96 9.33
CA GLU A 55 -13.60 5.52 10.62
C GLU A 55 -12.75 4.24 10.47
N ALA A 56 -13.13 3.35 9.55
CA ALA A 56 -12.36 2.14 9.27
C ALA A 56 -10.94 2.42 8.77
N LEU A 57 -10.74 3.51 8.02
CA LEU A 57 -9.41 3.93 7.56
C LEU A 57 -8.59 4.50 8.72
N ARG A 58 -9.24 5.26 9.60
CA ARG A 58 -8.60 5.86 10.78
C ARG A 58 -8.09 4.77 11.74
N LEU A 59 -8.92 3.75 12.00
CA LEU A 59 -8.54 2.58 12.81
C LEU A 59 -7.35 1.83 12.20
N ALA A 60 -7.33 1.65 10.88
CA ALA A 60 -6.20 1.03 10.20
C ALA A 60 -4.91 1.87 10.31
N ASP A 61 -5.01 3.19 10.16
CA ASP A 61 -3.88 4.12 10.32
C ASP A 61 -3.31 4.06 11.76
N GLU A 62 -4.19 4.11 12.76
CA GLU A 62 -3.82 4.04 14.17
C GLU A 62 -3.13 2.71 14.48
N ARG A 63 -3.76 1.59 14.10
CA ARG A 63 -3.20 0.25 14.32
C ARG A 63 -1.87 0.04 13.61
N TRP A 64 -1.74 0.53 12.38
CA TRP A 64 -0.49 0.47 11.64
C TRP A 64 0.61 1.27 12.32
N SER A 65 0.29 2.47 12.83
CA SER A 65 1.26 3.31 13.54
C SER A 65 1.81 2.65 14.80
N GLU A 66 0.96 1.92 15.55
CA GLU A 66 1.38 1.14 16.71
C GLU A 66 2.34 0.00 16.33
N ILE A 67 2.02 -0.73 15.25
CA ILE A 67 2.86 -1.83 14.74
C ILE A 67 4.22 -1.29 14.30
N VAL A 68 4.22 -0.21 13.52
CA VAL A 68 5.45 0.45 13.06
C VAL A 68 6.29 0.90 14.24
N LYS A 69 5.67 1.53 15.24
CA LYS A 69 6.37 1.98 16.44
C LYS A 69 7.01 0.81 17.20
N LYS A 70 6.28 -0.28 17.43
CA LYS A 70 6.84 -1.50 18.05
C LYS A 70 8.02 -2.05 17.28
N ILE A 71 7.90 -2.18 15.96
CA ILE A 71 8.99 -2.72 15.13
C ILE A 71 10.22 -1.82 15.19
N ILE A 72 10.05 -0.50 15.19
CA ILE A 72 11.15 0.46 15.31
C ILE A 72 11.80 0.34 16.69
N ASP A 73 11.00 0.30 17.76
CA ASP A 73 11.47 0.21 19.15
C ASP A 73 12.22 -1.11 19.42
N GLU A 74 11.78 -2.22 18.83
CA GLU A 74 12.40 -3.55 18.96
C GLU A 74 13.65 -3.71 18.09
N ASN A 75 13.76 -2.95 16.99
CA ASN A 75 14.84 -3.07 16.01
C ASN A 75 15.88 -1.95 16.17
N ASP A 76 16.43 -1.84 17.37
CA ASP A 76 17.52 -0.90 17.77
C ASP A 76 18.86 -1.20 17.07
N SER A 77 18.96 -2.30 16.30
CA SER A 77 20.24 -2.84 15.81
C SER A 77 20.75 -2.24 14.48
N GLY A 78 20.27 -1.07 14.06
CA GLY A 78 20.73 -0.42 12.81
C GLY A 78 20.33 -1.14 11.51
N THR A 79 19.48 -2.17 11.59
CA THR A 79 18.98 -2.92 10.44
C THR A 79 17.99 -2.07 9.65
N ARG A 80 18.22 -1.91 8.35
CA ARG A 80 17.27 -1.21 7.45
C ARG A 80 16.07 -2.10 7.16
N LEU A 81 14.96 -1.90 7.87
CA LEU A 81 13.70 -2.57 7.59
C LEU A 81 12.88 -1.81 6.54
N ARG A 82 12.31 -2.54 5.58
CA ARG A 82 11.31 -2.00 4.65
C ARG A 82 9.92 -2.41 5.15
N LEU A 83 9.21 -1.45 5.74
CA LEU A 83 7.84 -1.66 6.20
C LEU A 83 6.86 -1.49 5.04
N VAL A 84 6.13 -2.56 4.73
CA VAL A 84 5.06 -2.55 3.72
C VAL A 84 3.73 -2.58 4.44
N ARG A 85 2.89 -1.58 4.16
CA ARG A 85 1.55 -1.47 4.76
C ARG A 85 0.72 -2.70 4.42
N SER A 86 0.26 -3.41 5.45
CA SER A 86 -0.46 -4.68 5.32
C SER A 86 -1.95 -4.60 5.63
N MET A 87 -2.46 -3.39 5.89
CA MET A 87 -3.87 -3.11 6.18
C MET A 87 -4.25 -1.71 5.74
N ASP A 88 -5.37 -1.55 5.04
CA ASP A 88 -5.86 -0.26 4.56
C ASP A 88 -7.13 0.19 5.27
N ALA A 89 -7.98 -0.76 5.68
CA ALA A 89 -9.18 -0.48 6.46
C ALA A 89 -9.43 -1.58 7.51
N ILE A 90 -10.03 -1.22 8.65
CA ILE A 90 -10.46 -2.16 9.69
C ILE A 90 -11.93 -1.84 10.02
N CYS A 91 -12.83 -2.80 9.90
CA CYS A 91 -14.23 -2.58 10.23
C CYS A 91 -14.38 -2.19 11.73
N PRO A 92 -15.02 -1.04 12.06
CA PRO A 92 -15.17 -0.61 13.45
C PRO A 92 -16.11 -1.50 14.28
N HIS A 93 -16.95 -2.31 13.61
CA HIS A 93 -17.96 -3.14 14.27
C HIS A 93 -17.45 -4.55 14.60
N CYS A 94 -16.79 -5.22 13.66
CA CYS A 94 -16.32 -6.62 13.83
C CYS A 94 -14.79 -6.77 13.80
N GLY A 95 -14.04 -5.71 13.51
CA GLY A 95 -12.58 -5.77 13.45
C GLY A 95 -12.02 -6.45 12.19
N CYS A 96 -12.86 -6.82 11.22
CA CYS A 96 -12.41 -7.42 9.97
C CYS A 96 -11.44 -6.47 9.22
N VAL A 97 -10.33 -7.02 8.73
CA VAL A 97 -9.25 -6.26 8.11
C VAL A 97 -9.34 -6.36 6.60
N TYR A 98 -9.21 -5.21 5.93
CA TYR A 98 -9.28 -5.09 4.48
C TYR A 98 -8.02 -4.46 3.89
N LEU A 99 -7.72 -4.89 2.68
CA LEU A 99 -6.74 -4.30 1.78
C LEU A 99 -7.46 -3.58 0.65
N TYR A 100 -6.93 -2.44 0.23
CA TYR A 100 -7.46 -1.73 -0.92
C TYR A 100 -6.84 -2.28 -2.21
N HIS A 101 -7.67 -2.90 -3.05
CA HIS A 101 -7.26 -3.36 -4.36
C HIS A 101 -7.44 -2.24 -5.38
N LYS A 102 -6.33 -1.56 -5.73
CA LYS A 102 -6.34 -0.38 -6.60
C LYS A 102 -6.89 -0.65 -8.01
N ALA A 103 -6.65 -1.84 -8.57
CA ALA A 103 -7.10 -2.18 -9.92
C ALA A 103 -8.63 -2.27 -9.99
N ASP A 104 -9.24 -2.89 -8.97
CA ASP A 104 -10.69 -3.08 -8.90
C ASP A 104 -11.40 -1.97 -8.12
N GLN A 105 -10.64 -1.01 -7.59
CA GLN A 105 -11.12 0.09 -6.75
C GLN A 105 -12.04 -0.38 -5.62
N THR A 106 -11.67 -1.48 -4.96
CA THR A 106 -12.50 -2.13 -3.93
C THR A 106 -11.68 -2.54 -2.71
N PHE A 107 -12.35 -2.85 -1.61
CA PHE A 107 -11.74 -3.48 -0.45
C PHE A 107 -11.87 -5.00 -0.56
N VAL A 108 -10.75 -5.69 -0.38
CA VAL A 108 -10.68 -7.15 -0.30
C VAL A 108 -10.32 -7.57 1.11
N VAL A 109 -10.98 -8.61 1.61
CA VAL A 109 -10.67 -9.15 2.94
C VAL A 109 -9.22 -9.61 2.94
N ARG A 110 -8.47 -9.20 3.95
CA ARG A 110 -7.11 -9.68 4.17
C ARG A 110 -7.19 -11.13 4.64
N SER A 111 -7.19 -12.07 3.70
CA SER A 111 -6.96 -13.49 4.04
C SER A 111 -5.50 -13.65 4.47
N GLU A 112 -5.26 -14.21 5.65
CA GLU A 112 -3.89 -14.53 6.10
C GLU A 112 -3.20 -15.56 5.16
N ASP A 113 -3.99 -16.31 4.39
CA ASP A 113 -3.54 -17.40 3.52
C ASP A 113 -2.98 -16.97 2.15
N GLN A 114 -3.36 -15.82 1.60
CA GLN A 114 -2.98 -15.46 0.22
C GLN A 114 -1.49 -15.15 0.04
N ALA A 115 -0.83 -14.62 1.08
CA ALA A 115 0.61 -14.36 1.01
C ALA A 115 1.39 -15.68 0.89
N TRP A 116 1.05 -16.68 1.71
CA TRP A 116 1.69 -17.99 1.70
C TRP A 116 1.40 -18.77 0.42
N LYS A 117 0.16 -18.78 -0.07
CA LYS A 117 -0.18 -19.44 -1.35
C LYS A 117 0.59 -18.85 -2.54
N LYS A 118 0.72 -17.52 -2.61
CA LYS A 118 1.49 -16.86 -3.67
C LYS A 118 2.99 -17.14 -3.58
N TYR A 119 3.53 -17.27 -2.36
CA TYR A 119 4.91 -17.71 -2.15
C TYR A 119 5.10 -19.18 -2.55
N GLU A 120 4.17 -20.08 -2.19
CA GLU A 120 4.19 -21.49 -2.62
C GLU A 120 4.15 -21.61 -4.14
N GLU A 121 3.23 -20.92 -4.82
CA GLU A 121 3.15 -20.89 -6.29
C GLU A 121 4.45 -20.40 -6.94
N SER A 122 5.10 -19.37 -6.36
CA SER A 122 6.37 -18.86 -6.85
C SER A 122 7.55 -19.82 -6.62
N MET A 123 7.51 -20.63 -5.55
CA MET A 123 8.51 -21.65 -5.26
C MET A 123 8.36 -22.90 -6.15
N VAL A 124 7.12 -23.24 -6.54
CA VAL A 124 6.86 -24.32 -7.50
C VAL A 124 7.31 -23.91 -8.89
N SER A 125 7.01 -22.69 -9.36
CA SER A 125 7.45 -22.19 -10.67
C SER A 125 8.97 -22.04 -10.79
N ALA A 126 9.69 -21.78 -9.70
CA ALA A 126 11.15 -21.71 -9.69
C ALA A 126 11.85 -23.09 -9.71
N LYS A 127 11.12 -24.19 -9.48
CA LYS A 127 11.64 -25.56 -9.55
C LYS A 127 11.50 -26.22 -10.93
N GLU A 128 10.75 -25.59 -11.85
CA GLU A 128 10.49 -26.10 -13.20
C GLU A 128 11.39 -25.44 -14.28
N LEU A 129 12.36 -24.61 -13.87
CA LEU A 129 13.42 -24.02 -14.70
C LEU A 129 14.78 -24.60 -14.34
#